data_AF-A0A7W0G9Q2-F1
#
_entry.id   AF-A0A7W0G9Q2-F1
#
_cell.length_a   1.000
_cell.length_b   1.000
_cell.length_c   1.000
_cell.angle_alpha   90.00
_cell.angle_beta   90.00
_cell.angle_gamma   90.00
#
_symmetry.space_group_name_H-M   'P 1'
#
loop_
_entity.id
_entity.type
_entity.pdbx_description
1 polymer ?
#
loop_
_entity_poly.entity_id
_entity_poly.type
_entity_poly.pdbx_seq_one_letter_code
_entity_poly.pdbx_strand_id
1 'polypeptide(L)'
;MRFLFTTLQTYESEFYGSVGAELERREHETAHVSVSREAARLLRERGLEARCLLDFMDEPADLQAERRRIESTYPIPHIREVYYADRVNAGKPEEWAIRRTVRHFRAIERLLDELRPDVIVPEVGNETIRVVTHLIGLERRIPVLFLLYTIFPNPLRLSVDTLHAPIVEPDDVRELTAAERDEVEAFRRAFTESAKPIREYRRWPVEWRRAKLFAEHVRRKRGEDADNEYLEPWRLLGTNVAETVRARAARPFYDELESARPFVYFPLHVTDDYKIRKVIPHTEDQA
;
A
#
# COMPACT_ATOMS: atom_id res chain seq x y z
N MET A 1 18.48 -7.84 -13.41
CA MET A 1 17.20 -7.11 -13.57
C MET A 1 17.21 -5.92 -12.64
N ARG A 2 16.53 -4.85 -13.00
CA ARG A 2 16.41 -3.61 -12.25
C ARG A 2 15.01 -3.43 -11.69
N PHE A 3 14.89 -3.42 -10.37
CA PHE A 3 13.62 -3.27 -9.65
C PHE A 3 13.41 -1.82 -9.22
N LEU A 4 12.22 -1.27 -9.47
CA LEU A 4 11.79 0.02 -8.95
C LEU A 4 10.73 -0.15 -7.87
N PHE A 5 11.06 0.27 -6.64
CA PHE A 5 10.09 0.34 -5.55
C PHE A 5 9.47 1.72 -5.44
N THR A 6 8.14 1.81 -5.36
CA THR A 6 7.45 3.08 -5.10
C THR A 6 6.75 3.04 -3.75
N THR A 7 7.13 3.98 -2.87
CA THR A 7 6.69 4.01 -1.48
C THR A 7 6.23 5.40 -1.03
N LEU A 8 5.44 5.49 0.03
CA LEU A 8 5.11 6.79 0.62
C LEU A 8 6.25 7.30 1.48
N GLN A 9 6.49 6.64 2.62
CA GLN A 9 7.43 7.10 3.66
C GLN A 9 7.63 6.07 4.78
N THR A 10 8.62 6.31 5.64
CA THR A 10 8.80 5.65 6.95
C THR A 10 8.96 4.12 6.86
N TYR A 11 8.14 3.35 7.59
CA TYR A 11 8.25 1.89 7.72
C TYR A 11 8.19 1.16 6.38
N GLU A 12 7.36 1.65 5.47
CA GLU A 12 7.24 1.10 4.12
C GLU A 12 8.56 1.23 3.36
N SER A 13 9.16 2.42 3.34
CA SER A 13 10.45 2.65 2.69
C SER A 13 11.58 1.87 3.35
N GLU A 14 11.54 1.68 4.68
CA GLU A 14 12.51 0.85 5.40
C GLU A 14 12.41 -0.64 5.05
N PHE A 15 11.18 -1.16 5.01
CA PHE A 15 10.88 -2.53 4.61
C PHE A 15 11.38 -2.78 3.18
N TYR A 16 10.94 -1.95 2.23
CA TYR A 16 11.34 -2.11 0.83
C TYR A 16 12.83 -1.83 0.59
N GLY A 17 13.46 -0.94 1.36
CA GLY A 17 14.92 -0.78 1.32
C GLY A 17 15.66 -2.03 1.79
N SER A 18 15.08 -2.82 2.69
CA SER A 18 15.67 -4.09 3.12
C SER A 18 15.46 -5.21 2.09
N VAL A 19 14.30 -5.22 1.42
CA VAL A 19 14.07 -6.08 0.25
C VAL A 19 15.04 -5.72 -0.88
N GLY A 20 15.21 -4.43 -1.16
CA GLY A 20 16.12 -3.93 -2.19
C GLY A 20 17.57 -4.36 -1.93
N ALA A 21 18.07 -4.16 -0.71
CA ALA A 21 19.40 -4.63 -0.33
C ALA A 21 19.58 -6.15 -0.49
N GLU A 22 18.55 -6.96 -0.23
CA GLU A 22 18.61 -8.41 -0.48
C GLU A 22 18.63 -8.74 -1.97
N LEU A 23 17.89 -8.01 -2.81
CA LEU A 23 17.95 -8.18 -4.27
C LEU A 23 19.32 -7.79 -4.83
N GLU A 24 19.95 -6.72 -4.33
CA GLU A 24 21.31 -6.33 -4.71
C GLU A 24 22.34 -7.40 -4.33
N ARG A 25 22.19 -8.03 -3.16
CA ARG A 25 23.00 -9.21 -2.78
C ARG A 25 22.85 -10.39 -3.75
N ARG A 26 21.74 -10.44 -4.49
CA ARG A 26 21.45 -11.46 -5.50
C ARG A 26 21.72 -10.98 -6.93
N GLU A 27 22.58 -9.97 -7.08
CA GLU A 27 23.03 -9.45 -8.39
C GLU A 27 21.90 -8.80 -9.21
N HIS A 28 20.93 -8.19 -8.52
CA HIS A 28 19.95 -7.30 -9.14
C HIS A 28 20.28 -5.84 -8.86
N GLU A 29 19.72 -4.94 -9.67
CA GLU A 29 19.79 -3.50 -9.42
C GLU A 29 18.50 -3.04 -8.77
N THR A 30 18.58 -2.06 -7.86
CA THR A 30 17.40 -1.51 -7.22
C THR A 30 17.38 0.01 -7.25
N ALA A 31 16.19 0.56 -7.49
CA ALA A 31 15.91 1.98 -7.39
C ALA A 31 14.64 2.18 -6.54
N HIS A 32 14.60 3.29 -5.82
CA HIS A 32 13.49 3.64 -4.96
C HIS A 32 12.96 5.04 -5.30
N VAL A 33 11.64 5.17 -5.39
CA VAL A 33 10.95 6.46 -5.45
C VAL A 33 10.05 6.56 -4.22
N SER A 34 10.28 7.58 -3.40
CA SER A 34 9.49 7.85 -2.20
C SER A 34 8.79 9.21 -2.30
N VAL A 35 7.66 9.41 -1.65
CA VAL A 35 7.08 10.76 -1.50
C VAL A 35 7.82 11.57 -0.42
N SER A 36 8.59 10.93 0.46
CA SER A 36 9.36 11.58 1.52
C SER A 36 10.82 11.80 1.12
N ARG A 37 11.30 13.04 1.26
CA ARG A 37 12.71 13.40 1.08
C ARG A 37 13.60 12.76 2.13
N GLU A 38 13.14 12.71 3.39
CA GLU A 38 13.89 12.05 4.46
C GLU A 38 14.03 10.55 4.18
N ALA A 39 12.95 9.88 3.77
CA ALA A 39 13.01 8.46 3.41
C ALA A 39 13.97 8.20 2.24
N ALA A 40 13.91 9.02 1.19
CA ALA A 40 14.85 8.92 0.07
C ALA A 40 16.30 9.18 0.51
N ARG A 41 16.55 10.13 1.42
CA ARG A 41 17.88 10.39 1.99
C ARG A 41 18.39 9.19 2.78
N LEU A 42 17.58 8.62 3.68
CA LEU A 42 17.96 7.47 4.50
C LEU A 42 18.26 6.23 3.65
N LEU A 43 17.56 6.03 2.53
CA LEU A 43 17.87 4.97 1.57
C LEU A 43 19.22 5.21 0.88
N ARG A 44 19.51 6.45 0.46
CA ARG A 44 20.82 6.81 -0.11
C ARG A 44 21.97 6.63 0.88
N GLU A 45 21.75 6.93 2.16
CA GLU A 45 22.75 6.70 3.21
C GLU A 45 23.07 5.22 3.42
N ARG A 46 22.17 4.32 3.01
CA ARG A 46 22.38 2.86 2.98
C ARG A 46 23.03 2.38 1.69
N GLY A 47 23.39 3.28 0.77
CA GLY A 47 23.99 2.96 -0.52
C GLY A 47 23.00 2.64 -1.64
N LEU A 48 21.69 2.77 -1.41
CA LEU A 48 20.65 2.47 -2.40
C LEU A 48 20.36 3.67 -3.29
N GLU A 49 20.02 3.44 -4.57
CA GLU A 49 19.55 4.51 -5.44
C GLU A 49 18.13 4.93 -5.04
N ALA A 50 17.95 6.17 -4.57
CA ALA A 50 16.65 6.68 -4.17
C ALA A 50 16.39 8.14 -4.58
N ARG A 51 15.17 8.42 -5.03
CA ARG A 51 14.65 9.74 -5.44
C ARG A 51 13.38 10.08 -4.66
N CYS A 52 13.14 11.38 -4.44
CA CYS A 52 11.85 11.86 -3.90
C CYS A 52 10.95 12.29 -5.05
N LEU A 53 9.73 11.77 -5.13
CA LEU A 53 8.75 12.10 -6.17
C LEU A 53 8.45 13.60 -6.23
N LEU A 54 8.36 14.25 -5.07
CA LEU A 54 8.00 15.67 -4.97
C LEU A 54 8.99 16.58 -5.70
N ASP A 55 10.25 16.15 -5.83
CA ASP A 55 11.30 16.91 -6.53
C ASP A 55 11.14 16.87 -8.07
N PHE A 56 10.24 16.03 -8.59
CA PHE A 56 9.97 15.86 -10.02
C PHE A 56 8.57 16.33 -10.41
N MET A 57 7.77 16.79 -9.43
CA MET A 57 6.40 17.24 -9.67
C MET A 57 6.41 18.69 -10.19
N ASP A 58 6.59 18.88 -11.49
CA ASP A 58 6.53 20.21 -12.12
C ASP A 58 5.11 20.57 -12.56
N GLU A 59 4.81 21.88 -12.65
CA GLU A 59 3.48 22.36 -13.08
C GLU A 59 3.26 22.12 -14.59
N PRO A 60 2.13 21.53 -15.01
CA PRO A 60 1.82 21.39 -16.43
C PRO A 60 1.53 22.74 -17.08
N ALA A 61 2.07 22.94 -18.29
CA ALA A 61 1.79 24.13 -19.10
C ALA A 61 0.30 24.25 -19.48
N ASP A 62 -0.35 23.12 -19.77
CA ASP A 62 -1.78 23.03 -20.02
C ASP A 62 -2.36 21.82 -19.26
N LEU A 63 -3.07 22.10 -18.17
CA LEU A 63 -3.67 21.08 -17.32
C LEU A 63 -4.74 20.26 -18.05
N GLN A 64 -5.54 20.87 -18.92
CA GLN A 64 -6.64 20.18 -19.60
C GLN A 64 -6.14 19.32 -20.76
N ALA A 65 -5.10 19.76 -21.47
CA ALA A 65 -4.43 18.92 -22.45
C ALA A 65 -3.80 17.68 -21.81
N GLU A 66 -3.10 17.83 -20.69
CA GLU A 66 -2.50 16.70 -19.96
C GLU A 66 -3.55 15.73 -19.42
N ARG A 67 -4.65 16.25 -18.85
CA ARG A 67 -5.78 15.42 -18.43
C ARG A 67 -6.31 14.57 -19.59
N ARG A 68 -6.59 15.18 -20.74
CA ARG A 68 -7.09 14.47 -21.92
C ARG A 68 -6.10 13.42 -22.42
N ARG A 69 -4.80 13.74 -22.43
CA ARG A 69 -3.73 12.80 -22.78
C ARG A 69 -3.74 11.57 -21.85
N ILE A 70 -3.82 11.79 -20.55
CA ILE A 70 -3.85 10.70 -19.56
C ILE A 70 -5.07 9.81 -19.77
N GLU A 71 -6.25 10.42 -19.92
CA GLU A 71 -7.51 9.69 -20.14
C GLU A 71 -7.54 8.92 -21.47
N SER A 72 -6.77 9.35 -22.48
CA SER A 72 -6.66 8.65 -23.76
C SER A 72 -5.52 7.61 -23.82
N THR A 73 -4.52 7.71 -22.94
CA THR A 73 -3.32 6.86 -22.98
C THR A 73 -3.48 5.65 -22.08
N TYR A 74 -3.97 5.86 -20.85
CA TYR A 74 -4.02 4.80 -19.85
C TYR A 74 -5.40 4.13 -19.83
N PRO A 75 -5.49 2.84 -19.43
CA PRO A 75 -6.74 2.09 -19.41
C PRO A 75 -7.66 2.50 -18.25
N ILE A 76 -8.05 3.77 -18.20
CA ILE A 76 -8.93 4.36 -17.20
C ILE A 76 -10.05 5.15 -17.90
N PRO A 77 -11.32 5.00 -17.49
CA PRO A 77 -12.41 5.77 -18.09
C PRO A 77 -12.30 7.28 -17.84
N HIS A 78 -11.74 7.67 -16.68
CA HIS A 78 -11.62 9.06 -16.26
C HIS A 78 -10.50 9.22 -15.22
N ILE A 79 -9.80 10.36 -15.22
CA ILE A 79 -8.67 10.60 -14.30
C ILE A 79 -9.07 10.51 -12.81
N ARG A 80 -10.35 10.71 -12.52
CA ARG A 80 -10.94 10.54 -11.17
C ARG A 80 -10.74 9.15 -10.59
N GLU A 81 -10.67 8.11 -11.43
CA GLU A 81 -10.41 6.74 -10.98
C GLU A 81 -9.07 6.60 -10.25
N VAL A 82 -8.12 7.50 -10.50
CA VAL A 82 -6.80 7.47 -9.88
C VAL A 82 -6.81 8.12 -8.50
N TYR A 83 -7.54 9.22 -8.33
CA TYR A 83 -7.41 10.04 -7.12
C TYR A 83 -8.57 9.93 -6.13
N TYR A 84 -9.75 9.41 -6.51
CA TYR A 84 -10.92 9.44 -5.63
C TYR A 84 -10.71 8.69 -4.31
N ALA A 85 -9.92 7.62 -4.36
CA ALA A 85 -9.64 6.77 -3.21
C ALA A 85 -8.42 7.25 -2.40
N ASP A 86 -7.62 8.17 -2.95
CA ASP A 86 -6.49 8.76 -2.26
C ASP A 86 -7.00 9.82 -1.25
N ARG A 87 -6.77 9.52 0.02
CA ARG A 87 -7.19 10.33 1.16
C ARG A 87 -6.68 11.77 1.14
N VAL A 88 -5.57 12.06 0.45
CA VAL A 88 -5.02 13.41 0.33
C VAL A 88 -6.00 14.34 -0.40
N ASN A 89 -6.84 13.79 -1.28
CA ASN A 89 -7.85 14.54 -2.01
C ASN A 89 -9.13 14.79 -1.21
N ALA A 90 -9.29 14.21 -0.01
CA ALA A 90 -10.49 14.37 0.80
C ALA A 90 -10.71 15.85 1.17
N GLY A 91 -11.88 16.38 0.82
CA GLY A 91 -12.25 17.78 1.07
C GLY A 91 -11.53 18.80 0.17
N LYS A 92 -10.80 18.37 -0.85
CA LYS A 92 -10.15 19.26 -1.82
C LYS A 92 -11.05 19.50 -3.05
N PRO A 93 -10.96 20.67 -3.71
CA PRO A 93 -11.63 20.90 -4.98
C PRO A 93 -11.16 19.92 -6.05
N GLU A 94 -12.04 19.57 -6.99
CA GLU A 94 -11.74 18.60 -8.05
C GLU A 94 -10.57 19.04 -8.93
N GLU A 95 -10.47 20.33 -9.27
CA GLU A 95 -9.36 20.88 -10.05
C GLU A 95 -8.00 20.66 -9.35
N TRP A 96 -7.97 20.76 -8.02
CA TRP A 96 -6.77 20.51 -7.23
C TRP A 96 -6.33 19.04 -7.34
N ALA A 97 -7.29 18.11 -7.21
CA ALA A 97 -7.03 16.68 -7.33
C ALA A 97 -6.56 16.31 -8.74
N ILE A 98 -7.18 16.88 -9.79
CA ILE A 98 -6.75 16.71 -11.18
C ILE A 98 -5.31 17.21 -11.37
N ARG A 99 -5.01 18.44 -10.93
CA ARG A 99 -3.67 19.03 -11.04
C ARG A 99 -2.61 18.18 -10.36
N ARG A 100 -2.87 17.75 -9.12
CA ARG A 100 -1.98 16.86 -8.39
C ARG A 100 -1.75 15.53 -9.12
N THR A 101 -2.81 14.93 -9.64
CA THR A 101 -2.74 13.64 -10.34
C THR A 101 -1.94 13.75 -11.63
N VAL A 102 -2.16 14.82 -12.41
CA VAL A 102 -1.36 15.12 -13.62
C VAL A 102 0.12 15.26 -13.29
N ARG A 103 0.46 15.98 -12.20
CA ARG A 103 1.86 16.12 -11.75
C ARG A 103 2.48 14.77 -11.37
N HIS A 104 1.73 13.87 -10.76
CA HIS A 104 2.20 12.51 -10.47
C HIS A 104 2.47 11.71 -11.75
N PHE A 105 1.56 11.72 -12.73
CA PHE A 105 1.78 11.05 -14.02
C PHE A 105 3.07 11.52 -14.67
N ARG A 106 3.23 12.84 -14.84
CA ARG A 106 4.42 13.43 -15.47
C ARG A 106 5.71 13.09 -14.72
N ALA A 107 5.69 13.18 -13.38
CA ALA A 107 6.85 12.88 -12.55
C ALA A 107 7.26 11.40 -12.65
N ILE A 108 6.29 10.48 -12.60
CA ILE A 108 6.56 9.04 -12.70
C ILE A 108 6.97 8.64 -14.12
N GLU A 109 6.34 9.19 -15.17
CA GLU A 109 6.76 8.99 -16.56
C GLU A 109 8.26 9.34 -16.73
N ARG A 110 8.65 10.53 -16.25
CA ARG A 110 10.04 10.99 -16.28
C ARG A 110 10.98 10.09 -15.48
N LEU A 111 10.58 9.69 -14.27
CA LEU A 111 11.40 8.83 -13.42
C LEU A 111 11.57 7.44 -14.04
N LEU A 112 10.55 6.88 -14.69
CA LEU A 112 10.65 5.62 -15.41
C LEU A 112 11.54 5.72 -16.65
N ASP A 113 11.53 6.86 -17.35
CA ASP A 113 12.44 7.12 -18.47
C ASP A 113 13.91 7.21 -18.02
N GLU A 114 14.18 7.82 -16.87
CA GLU A 114 15.52 7.94 -16.30
C GLU A 114 16.01 6.59 -15.74
N LEU A 115 15.17 5.94 -14.92
CA LEU A 115 15.56 4.76 -14.16
C LEU A 115 15.44 3.46 -14.96
N ARG A 116 14.64 3.41 -16.03
CA ARG A 116 14.47 2.24 -16.92
C ARG A 116 14.39 0.90 -16.18
N PRO A 117 13.43 0.71 -15.25
CA PRO A 117 13.32 -0.54 -14.53
C PRO A 117 12.82 -1.68 -15.43
N ASP A 118 13.27 -2.89 -15.14
CA ASP A 118 12.72 -4.13 -15.72
C ASP A 118 11.46 -4.59 -14.98
N VAL A 119 11.30 -4.18 -13.71
CA VAL A 119 10.18 -4.56 -12.85
C VAL A 119 9.82 -3.40 -11.93
N ILE A 120 8.53 -3.17 -11.73
CA ILE A 120 8.00 -2.17 -10.79
C ILE A 120 7.35 -2.89 -9.62
N VAL A 121 7.60 -2.42 -8.40
CA VAL A 121 7.01 -2.94 -7.16
C VAL A 121 6.37 -1.79 -6.39
N PRO A 122 5.14 -1.37 -6.75
CA PRO A 122 4.41 -0.41 -5.96
C PRO A 122 3.89 -1.12 -4.70
N GLU A 123 4.00 -0.47 -3.54
CA GLU A 123 3.31 -0.98 -2.37
C GLU A 123 1.79 -1.02 -2.61
N VAL A 124 1.11 -1.98 -2.01
CA VAL A 124 -0.33 -2.14 -2.17
C VAL A 124 -1.08 -1.00 -1.46
N GLY A 125 -1.83 -0.20 -2.22
CA GLY A 125 -2.74 0.81 -1.68
C GLY A 125 -3.33 1.78 -2.72
N ASN A 126 -4.14 2.73 -2.24
CA ASN A 126 -4.95 3.65 -3.06
C ASN A 126 -4.24 4.97 -3.41
N GLU A 127 -3.03 5.18 -2.89
CA GLU A 127 -2.34 6.45 -3.01
C GLU A 127 -1.94 6.74 -4.46
N THR A 128 -2.07 8.00 -4.89
CA THR A 128 -1.90 8.36 -6.30
C THR A 128 -0.56 7.89 -6.87
N ILE A 129 0.54 7.95 -6.10
CA ILE A 129 1.84 7.42 -6.55
C ILE A 129 1.76 5.94 -6.95
N ARG A 130 1.09 5.09 -6.17
CA ARG A 130 1.00 3.64 -6.40
C ARG A 130 0.17 3.34 -7.63
N VAL A 131 -1.02 3.95 -7.72
CA VAL A 131 -1.95 3.77 -8.84
C VAL A 131 -1.34 4.28 -10.14
N VAL A 132 -0.72 5.47 -10.13
CA VAL A 132 -0.06 6.04 -11.31
C VAL A 132 1.10 5.14 -11.76
N THR A 133 1.94 4.68 -10.84
CA THR A 133 3.07 3.81 -11.19
C THR A 133 2.60 2.50 -11.80
N HIS A 134 1.54 1.90 -11.25
CA HIS A 134 0.92 0.71 -11.81
C HIS A 134 0.41 0.93 -13.23
N LEU A 135 -0.39 1.96 -13.46
CA LEU A 135 -0.95 2.26 -14.79
C LEU A 135 0.13 2.51 -15.84
N ILE A 136 1.20 3.22 -15.47
CA ILE A 136 2.31 3.47 -16.39
C ILE A 136 3.12 2.19 -16.65
N GLY A 137 3.31 1.35 -15.63
CA GLY A 137 3.93 0.03 -15.79
C GLY A 137 3.21 -0.83 -16.82
N LEU A 138 1.89 -0.94 -16.69
CA LEU A 138 1.05 -1.69 -17.63
C LEU A 138 1.15 -1.15 -19.07
N GLU A 139 1.00 0.16 -19.24
CA GLU A 139 1.07 0.80 -20.56
C GLU A 139 2.44 0.57 -21.22
N ARG A 140 3.52 0.62 -20.43
CA ARG A 140 4.89 0.40 -20.91
C ARG A 140 5.30 -1.07 -20.98
N ARG A 141 4.40 -2.00 -20.63
CA ARG A 141 4.66 -3.44 -20.54
C ARG A 141 5.84 -3.78 -19.62
N ILE A 142 5.98 -3.03 -18.53
CA ILE A 142 6.92 -3.34 -17.45
C ILE A 142 6.14 -4.15 -16.40
N PRO A 143 6.55 -5.40 -16.09
CA PRO A 143 5.91 -6.20 -15.07
C PRO A 143 5.73 -5.45 -13.75
N VAL A 144 4.51 -5.46 -13.22
CA VAL A 144 4.16 -4.81 -11.95
C VAL A 144 3.90 -5.87 -10.89
N LEU A 145 4.70 -5.88 -9.83
CA LEU A 145 4.62 -6.85 -8.75
C LEU A 145 3.93 -6.27 -7.52
N PHE A 146 2.83 -6.89 -7.11
CA PHE A 146 2.14 -6.57 -5.86
C PHE A 146 2.46 -7.61 -4.79
N LEU A 147 3.12 -7.17 -3.71
CA LEU A 147 3.39 -8.01 -2.54
C LEU A 147 2.23 -7.90 -1.55
N LEU A 148 1.48 -8.99 -1.41
CA LEU A 148 0.35 -9.11 -0.51
C LEU A 148 0.73 -10.00 0.69
N TYR A 149 0.65 -9.43 1.89
CA TYR A 149 0.78 -10.20 3.11
C TYR A 149 -0.42 -11.14 3.26
N THR A 150 -0.16 -12.43 3.43
CA THR A 150 -1.21 -13.40 3.74
C THR A 150 -1.33 -13.61 5.25
N ILE A 151 -2.46 -14.15 5.68
CA ILE A 151 -2.70 -14.54 7.07
C ILE A 151 -2.06 -15.88 7.43
N PHE A 152 -1.54 -16.60 6.43
CA PHE A 152 -0.91 -17.90 6.62
C PHE A 152 0.58 -17.73 6.98
N PRO A 153 1.14 -18.61 7.82
CA PRO A 153 2.57 -18.60 8.10
C PRO A 153 3.35 -18.92 6.82
N ASN A 154 4.21 -18.01 6.38
CA ASN A 154 5.13 -18.19 5.26
C ASN A 154 4.47 -18.48 3.88
N PRO A 155 3.44 -17.73 3.47
CA PRO A 155 3.53 -17.21 2.10
C PRO A 155 3.25 -15.71 2.00
N LEU A 156 4.14 -15.01 1.28
CA LEU A 156 3.82 -13.76 0.63
C LEU A 156 3.07 -14.11 -0.66
N ARG A 157 1.91 -13.51 -0.90
CA ARG A 157 1.27 -13.60 -2.21
C ARG A 157 1.92 -12.56 -3.12
N LEU A 158 2.41 -13.01 -4.26
CA LEU A 158 2.90 -12.14 -5.31
C LEU A 158 1.88 -12.14 -6.44
N SER A 159 1.33 -10.98 -6.75
CA SER A 159 0.44 -10.80 -7.90
C SER A 159 1.16 -9.98 -8.97
N VAL A 160 1.04 -10.40 -10.23
CA VAL A 160 1.72 -9.78 -11.39
C VAL A 160 0.69 -9.03 -12.22
N ASP A 161 0.97 -7.76 -12.53
CA ASP A 161 0.22 -6.82 -13.37
C ASP A 161 -1.19 -6.44 -12.88
N THR A 162 -1.87 -7.35 -12.19
CA THR A 162 -3.19 -7.13 -11.62
C THR A 162 -3.30 -7.83 -10.27
N LEU A 163 -4.05 -7.24 -9.35
CA LEU A 163 -4.32 -7.84 -8.03
C LEU A 163 -5.30 -9.02 -8.11
N HIS A 164 -5.86 -9.26 -9.29
CA HIS A 164 -6.67 -10.42 -9.64
C HIS A 164 -5.83 -11.55 -10.25
N ALA A 165 -4.50 -11.39 -10.34
CA ALA A 165 -3.65 -12.43 -10.90
C ALA A 165 -3.73 -13.70 -10.03
N PRO A 166 -3.90 -14.87 -10.66
CA PRO A 166 -4.05 -16.13 -9.92
C PRO A 166 -2.73 -16.49 -9.22
N ILE A 167 -2.82 -17.13 -8.05
CA ILE A 167 -1.63 -17.58 -7.30
C ILE A 167 -0.86 -18.66 -8.07
N VAL A 168 -1.57 -19.53 -8.76
CA VAL A 168 -1.07 -20.58 -9.66
C VAL A 168 -1.95 -20.62 -10.90
N GLU A 169 -1.42 -21.07 -12.03
CA GLU A 169 -2.26 -21.26 -13.21
C GLU A 169 -3.41 -22.23 -12.89
N PRO A 170 -4.64 -22.01 -13.39
CA PRO A 170 -5.78 -22.88 -13.09
C PRO A 170 -5.52 -24.36 -13.38
N ASP A 171 -4.70 -24.65 -14.39
CA ASP A 171 -4.33 -26.01 -14.80
C ASP A 171 -3.35 -26.68 -13.83
N ASP A 172 -2.64 -25.90 -12.99
CA ASP A 172 -1.77 -26.41 -11.92
C ASP A 172 -2.54 -26.72 -10.62
N VAL A 173 -3.83 -26.37 -10.56
CA VAL A 173 -4.69 -26.67 -9.43
C VAL A 173 -5.06 -28.15 -9.46
N ARG A 174 -4.62 -28.89 -8.45
CA ARG A 174 -4.93 -30.31 -8.28
C ARG A 174 -5.61 -30.60 -6.95
N GLU A 175 -6.25 -31.75 -6.87
CA GLU A 175 -6.74 -32.24 -5.59
C GLU A 175 -5.59 -32.44 -4.59
N LEU A 176 -5.88 -32.10 -3.33
CA LEU A 176 -4.98 -32.40 -2.22
C LEU A 176 -4.86 -33.91 -2.07
N THR A 177 -3.63 -34.38 -1.91
CA THR A 177 -3.36 -35.74 -1.44
C THR A 177 -3.94 -35.92 -0.03
N ALA A 178 -4.11 -37.17 0.42
CA ALA A 178 -4.60 -37.44 1.77
C ALA A 178 -3.71 -36.79 2.85
N ALA A 179 -2.38 -36.82 2.67
CA ALA A 179 -1.44 -36.21 3.59
C ALA A 179 -1.57 -34.68 3.66
N GLU A 180 -1.71 -34.02 2.51
CA GLU A 180 -1.90 -32.56 2.46
C GLU A 180 -3.25 -32.16 3.04
N ARG A 181 -4.30 -32.96 2.81
CA ARG A 181 -5.61 -32.74 3.42
C ARG A 181 -5.54 -32.86 4.94
N ASP A 182 -4.83 -33.85 5.46
CA ASP A 182 -4.62 -34.02 6.90
C ASP A 182 -3.83 -32.85 7.50
N GLU A 183 -2.84 -32.30 6.78
CA GLU A 183 -2.11 -31.10 7.18
C GLU A 183 -3.03 -29.87 7.25
N VAL A 184 -3.89 -29.66 6.26
CA VAL A 184 -4.87 -28.57 6.25
C VAL A 184 -5.85 -28.70 7.40
N GLU A 185 -6.38 -29.90 7.67
CA GLU A 185 -7.30 -30.13 8.79
C GLU A 185 -6.59 -30.06 10.15
N ALA A 186 -5.32 -30.41 10.24
CA ALA A 186 -4.50 -30.19 11.43
C ALA A 186 -4.28 -28.70 11.69
N PHE A 187 -3.94 -27.92 10.65
CA PHE A 187 -3.83 -26.47 10.74
C PHE A 187 -5.15 -25.84 11.17
N ARG A 188 -6.27 -26.22 10.53
CA ARG A 188 -7.61 -25.71 10.86
C ARG A 188 -7.97 -26.01 12.31
N ARG A 189 -7.78 -27.25 12.78
CA ARG A 189 -8.00 -27.62 14.19
C ARG A 189 -7.12 -26.80 15.13
N ALA A 190 -5.80 -26.79 14.91
CA ALA A 190 -4.87 -26.03 15.75
C ALA A 190 -5.22 -24.54 15.78
N PHE A 191 -5.57 -23.96 14.64
CA PHE A 191 -5.98 -22.56 14.54
C PHE A 191 -7.27 -22.28 15.31
N THR A 192 -8.32 -23.09 15.09
CA THR A 192 -9.61 -22.96 15.79
C THR A 192 -9.48 -23.22 17.29
N GLU A 193 -8.76 -24.26 17.70
CA GLU A 193 -8.52 -24.60 19.11
C GLU A 193 -7.69 -23.53 19.83
N SER A 194 -6.70 -22.95 19.15
CA SER A 194 -5.92 -21.86 19.72
C SER A 194 -6.79 -20.67 20.07
N ALA A 195 -7.85 -20.41 19.27
CA ALA A 195 -8.79 -19.29 19.39
C ALA A 195 -8.10 -17.94 19.66
N LYS A 196 -6.83 -17.81 19.26
CA LYS A 196 -6.03 -16.61 19.46
C LYS A 196 -6.07 -15.79 18.18
N PRO A 197 -6.13 -14.46 18.28
CA PRO A 197 -5.95 -13.64 17.09
C PRO A 197 -4.56 -13.91 16.49
N ILE A 198 -4.50 -14.01 15.15
CA ILE A 198 -3.25 -14.23 14.38
C ILE A 198 -2.15 -13.23 14.78
N ARG A 199 -2.56 -12.04 15.20
CA ARG A 199 -1.70 -11.05 15.84
C ARG A 199 -2.17 -10.86 17.27
N GLU A 200 -1.25 -10.83 18.23
CA GLU A 200 -1.59 -10.41 19.59
C GLU A 200 -2.42 -9.12 19.54
N TYR A 201 -3.52 -9.05 20.31
CA TYR A 201 -4.23 -7.80 20.51
C TYR A 201 -3.20 -6.73 20.82
N ARG A 202 -3.21 -5.62 20.07
CA ARG A 202 -2.28 -4.51 20.29
C ARG A 202 -2.33 -4.16 21.77
N ARG A 203 -1.32 -4.59 22.54
CA ARG A 203 -1.08 -4.10 23.89
C ARG A 203 -1.03 -2.59 23.76
N TRP A 204 -1.72 -1.87 24.65
CA TRP A 204 -1.69 -0.41 24.68
C TRP A 204 -0.24 0.03 24.45
N PRO A 205 0.08 0.63 23.30
CA PRO A 205 1.46 0.89 22.98
C PRO A 205 1.94 1.92 23.99
N VAL A 206 3.03 1.60 24.68
CA VAL A 206 3.72 2.46 25.65
C VAL A 206 3.68 3.90 25.12
N GLU A 207 3.01 4.79 25.84
CA GLU A 207 2.69 6.16 25.40
C GLU A 207 3.92 6.89 24.86
N TRP A 208 5.10 6.59 25.42
CA TRP A 208 6.39 7.10 24.98
C TRP A 208 6.73 6.79 23.51
N ARG A 209 6.47 5.56 23.03
CA ARG A 209 6.74 5.21 21.61
C ARG A 209 5.85 6.03 20.67
N ARG A 210 4.58 6.26 21.06
CA ARG A 210 3.66 7.12 20.30
C ARG A 210 4.11 8.58 20.34
N ALA A 211 4.52 9.09 21.49
CA ALA A 211 5.04 10.45 21.64
C ALA A 211 6.31 10.66 20.80
N LYS A 212 7.23 9.69 20.81
CA LYS A 212 8.43 9.71 19.96
C LYS A 212 8.08 9.71 18.47
N LEU A 213 7.22 8.79 18.02
CA LEU A 213 6.76 8.76 16.63
C LEU A 213 6.09 10.07 16.24
N PHE A 214 5.22 10.61 17.08
CA PHE A 214 4.56 11.87 16.85
C PHE A 214 5.56 13.03 16.72
N ALA A 215 6.52 13.14 17.65
CA ALA A 215 7.57 14.14 17.61
C ALA A 215 8.42 14.03 16.33
N GLU A 216 8.75 12.80 15.90
CA GLU A 216 9.43 12.57 14.63
C GLU A 216 8.58 13.03 13.42
N HIS A 217 7.28 12.73 13.40
CA HIS A 217 6.39 13.19 12.33
C HIS A 217 6.27 14.71 12.30
N VAL A 218 6.22 15.38 13.46
CA VAL A 218 6.22 16.85 13.55
C VAL A 218 7.56 17.41 13.07
N ARG A 219 8.68 16.82 13.48
CA ARG A 219 10.02 17.23 13.03
C ARG A 219 10.13 17.15 11.51
N ARG A 220 9.73 16.02 10.92
CA ARG A 220 9.69 15.79 9.47
C ARG A 220 8.84 16.84 8.75
N LYS A 221 7.61 17.06 9.26
CA LYS A 221 6.66 18.02 8.68
C LYS A 221 7.11 19.48 8.81
N ARG A 222 8.03 19.78 9.73
CA ARG A 222 8.65 21.11 9.88
C ARG A 222 10.00 21.24 9.16
N GLY A 223 10.51 20.17 8.55
CA GLY A 223 11.81 20.12 7.91
C GLY A 223 11.73 19.63 6.47
N GLU A 224 12.43 18.54 6.16
CA GLU A 224 12.61 18.00 4.81
C GLU A 224 11.31 17.60 4.09
N ASP A 225 10.24 17.31 4.85
CA ASP A 225 8.95 16.82 4.37
C ASP A 225 7.80 17.83 4.61
N ALA A 226 8.10 19.13 4.56
CA ALA A 226 7.10 20.17 4.80
C ALA A 226 5.92 20.12 3.81
N ASP A 227 6.20 19.83 2.54
CA ASP A 227 5.25 19.69 1.43
C ASP A 227 4.68 18.28 1.28
N ASN A 228 5.12 17.30 2.07
CA ASN A 228 4.59 15.94 2.02
C ASN A 228 3.14 15.91 2.57
N GLU A 229 2.18 15.70 1.68
CA GLU A 229 0.75 15.73 1.96
C GLU A 229 0.26 14.49 2.74
N TYR A 230 0.99 13.37 2.67
CA TYR A 230 0.65 12.16 3.43
C TYR A 230 1.09 12.26 4.90
N LEU A 231 1.90 13.26 5.23
CA LEU A 231 2.40 13.52 6.57
C LEU A 231 1.51 14.52 7.32
N GLU A 232 0.51 13.98 8.03
CA GLU A 232 -0.43 14.75 8.86
C GLU A 232 -0.34 14.34 10.35
N PRO A 233 0.66 14.85 11.11
CA PRO A 233 0.88 14.42 12.50
C PRO A 233 -0.36 14.63 13.39
N TRP A 234 -1.05 15.75 13.22
CA TRP A 234 -2.23 16.11 14.01
C TRP A 234 -3.41 15.18 13.76
N ARG A 235 -3.53 14.64 12.54
CA ARG A 235 -4.58 13.68 12.22
C ARG A 235 -4.36 12.36 12.94
N LEU A 236 -3.12 11.89 13.09
CA LEU A 236 -2.84 10.71 13.92
C LEU A 236 -3.34 10.90 15.35
N LEU A 237 -3.15 12.09 15.93
CA LEU A 237 -3.68 12.42 17.25
C LEU A 237 -5.22 12.43 17.25
N GLY A 238 -5.82 13.16 16.32
CA GLY A 238 -7.28 13.30 16.20
C GLY A 238 -8.00 11.97 15.96
N THR A 239 -7.48 11.12 15.06
CA THR A 239 -8.02 9.79 14.78
C THR A 239 -7.91 8.89 16.01
N ASN A 240 -6.76 8.87 16.70
CA ASN A 240 -6.62 8.07 17.92
C ASN A 240 -7.61 8.52 19.01
N VAL A 241 -7.80 9.82 19.21
CA VAL A 241 -8.78 10.35 20.16
C VAL A 241 -10.19 9.98 19.74
N ALA A 242 -10.55 10.20 18.48
CA ALA A 242 -11.87 9.88 17.94
C ALA A 242 -12.18 8.38 18.03
N GLU A 243 -11.22 7.51 17.70
CA GLU A 243 -11.34 6.06 17.85
C GLU A 243 -11.51 5.66 19.32
N THR A 244 -10.75 6.26 20.23
CA THR A 244 -10.89 6.00 21.68
C THR A 244 -12.25 6.43 22.20
N VAL A 245 -12.73 7.61 21.79
CA VAL A 245 -14.06 8.11 22.14
C VAL A 245 -15.15 7.22 21.55
N ARG A 246 -15.06 6.85 20.27
CA ARG A 246 -15.99 5.91 19.62
C ARG A 246 -16.00 4.57 20.32
N ALA A 247 -14.85 4.00 20.63
CA ALA A 247 -14.76 2.71 21.33
C ALA A 247 -15.41 2.77 22.71
N ARG A 248 -15.19 3.86 23.46
CA ARG A 248 -15.85 4.08 24.76
C ARG A 248 -17.35 4.28 24.64
N ALA A 249 -17.80 5.06 23.66
CA ALA A 249 -19.21 5.31 23.39
C ALA A 249 -19.93 4.07 22.84
N ALA A 250 -19.22 3.23 22.09
CA ALA A 250 -19.71 1.96 21.57
C ALA A 250 -19.88 0.92 22.67
N ARG A 251 -18.97 0.87 23.65
CA ARG A 251 -18.90 -0.19 24.68
C ARG A 251 -20.24 -0.57 25.35
N PRO A 252 -21.17 0.36 25.66
CA PRO A 252 -22.48 0.01 26.23
C PRO A 252 -23.43 -0.72 25.26
N PHE A 253 -23.16 -0.67 23.95
CA PHE A 253 -23.98 -1.26 22.90
C PHE A 253 -23.45 -2.61 22.39
N TYR A 254 -22.31 -3.07 22.91
CA TYR A 254 -21.72 -4.36 22.54
C TYR A 254 -21.70 -5.26 23.77
N ASP A 255 -22.40 -6.38 23.69
CA ASP A 255 -22.32 -7.45 24.68
C ASP A 255 -21.06 -8.30 24.47
N GLU A 256 -20.60 -8.97 25.53
CA GLU A 256 -19.59 -10.02 25.37
C GLU A 256 -20.17 -11.16 24.53
N LEU A 257 -19.38 -11.63 23.55
CA LEU A 257 -19.76 -12.76 22.72
C LEU A 257 -19.91 -14.02 23.58
N GLU A 258 -21.12 -14.55 23.65
CA GLU A 258 -21.37 -15.88 24.23
C GLU A 258 -20.67 -16.94 23.37
N SER A 259 -19.70 -17.64 23.96
CA SER A 259 -18.86 -18.63 23.26
C SER A 259 -19.64 -19.80 22.66
N ALA A 260 -20.84 -20.08 23.16
CA ALA A 260 -21.71 -21.15 22.67
C ALA A 260 -22.61 -20.73 21.50
N ARG A 261 -22.73 -19.43 21.21
CA ARG A 261 -23.64 -18.93 20.18
C ARG A 261 -22.96 -18.96 18.81
N PRO A 262 -23.54 -19.60 17.79
CA PRO A 262 -23.04 -19.49 16.43
C PRO A 262 -23.03 -18.02 16.01
N PHE A 263 -21.88 -17.51 15.56
CA PHE A 263 -21.75 -16.16 15.04
C PHE A 263 -21.18 -16.22 13.63
N VAL A 264 -21.59 -15.27 12.81
CA VAL A 264 -20.95 -15.04 11.52
C VAL A 264 -19.86 -14.01 11.77
N TYR A 265 -18.60 -14.40 11.57
CA TYR A 265 -17.52 -13.44 11.49
C TYR A 265 -17.68 -12.68 10.17
N PHE A 266 -18.33 -11.52 10.23
CA PHE A 266 -18.27 -10.57 9.14
C PHE A 266 -17.00 -9.75 9.35
N PRO A 267 -15.94 -9.92 8.55
CA PRO A 267 -14.84 -8.99 8.60
C PRO A 267 -15.42 -7.62 8.23
N LEU A 268 -15.65 -6.78 9.23
CA LEU A 268 -15.79 -5.34 9.04
C LEU A 268 -14.42 -4.86 8.59
N HIS A 269 -14.11 -5.14 7.32
CA HIS A 269 -12.94 -4.60 6.68
C HIS A 269 -13.03 -3.08 6.80
N VAL A 270 -11.88 -2.43 6.99
CA VAL A 270 -11.81 -0.97 7.00
C VAL A 270 -12.46 -0.51 5.70
N THR A 271 -13.59 0.19 5.75
CA THR A 271 -14.39 0.55 4.55
C THR A 271 -13.60 1.37 3.53
N ASP A 272 -12.49 1.95 3.99
CA ASP A 272 -11.56 2.73 3.21
C ASP A 272 -10.36 1.92 2.68
N ASP A 273 -10.33 0.61 2.95
CA ASP A 273 -9.28 -0.30 2.52
C ASP A 273 -9.26 -0.42 0.99
N TYR A 274 -8.04 -0.45 0.47
CA TYR A 274 -7.74 -0.62 -0.96
C TYR A 274 -8.46 -1.83 -1.57
N LYS A 275 -8.48 -2.96 -0.84
CA LYS A 275 -9.06 -4.20 -1.32
C LYS A 275 -10.57 -4.07 -1.52
N ILE A 276 -11.26 -3.33 -0.66
CA ILE A 276 -12.69 -3.07 -0.83
C ILE A 276 -12.95 -2.04 -1.93
N ARG A 277 -12.16 -0.96 -1.98
CA ARG A 277 -12.45 0.13 -2.91
C ARG A 277 -12.10 -0.19 -4.36
N LYS A 278 -11.13 -1.06 -4.59
CA LYS A 278 -10.52 -1.28 -5.91
C LYS A 278 -10.36 -2.74 -6.34
N VAL A 279 -10.39 -3.69 -5.42
CA VAL A 279 -10.13 -5.11 -5.70
C VAL A 279 -11.34 -5.93 -5.29
N ILE A 280 -12.52 -5.64 -5.87
CA ILE A 280 -13.73 -6.45 -5.68
C ILE A 280 -14.01 -7.24 -6.97
N PRO A 281 -14.15 -8.58 -6.90
CA PRO A 281 -14.05 -9.40 -5.69
C PRO A 281 -12.60 -9.51 -5.22
N HIS A 282 -12.39 -9.34 -3.91
CA HIS A 282 -11.09 -9.63 -3.33
C HIS A 282 -10.99 -11.15 -3.29
N THR A 283 -9.83 -11.69 -3.71
CA THR A 283 -9.50 -13.11 -3.55
C THR A 283 -10.44 -14.07 -4.28
N GLU A 284 -10.71 -13.79 -5.57
CA GLU A 284 -11.47 -14.67 -6.47
C GLU A 284 -10.94 -16.11 -6.52
N ASP A 285 -9.64 -16.29 -6.27
CA ASP A 285 -8.91 -17.56 -6.31
C ASP A 285 -8.67 -18.20 -4.93
N GLN A 286 -9.30 -17.70 -3.86
CA GLN A 286 -9.19 -18.27 -2.51
C GLN A 286 -10.42 -19.10 -2.07
N ALA A 287 -11.31 -19.42 -3.00
CA ALA A 287 -12.52 -20.21 -2.77
C ALA A 287 -12.27 -21.73 -2.90
#